data_AF-A0AA43A2R9-F1
#
_entry.id   AF-A0AA43A2R9-F1
#
_cell.length_a   1.000
_cell.length_b   1.000
_cell.length_c   1.000
_cell.angle_alpha   90.00
_cell.angle_beta   90.00
_cell.angle_gamma   90.00
#
_symmetry.space_group_name_H-M   'P 1'
#
loop_
_entity.id
_entity.type
_entity.pdbx_description
1 polymer ?
#
loop_
_entity_poly.entity_id
_entity_poly.type
_entity_poly.pdbx_seq_one_letter_code
_entity_poly.pdbx_strand_id
1 'polypeptide(L)'
;MIELLEKSLLTAVGAMTLTQKKAEELLQELREKMNISEDEGKAFLQKIQDAAAQNQEKLMEQAREEVKKTCERMGVVTAAEFDKLKKKVAQLEKKLK
;
A
#
# COMPACT_ATOMS: atom_id res chain seq x y z
N MET A 1 14.00 -25.62 5.52
CA MET A 1 13.60 -25.77 4.10
C MET A 1 12.20 -25.22 3.83
N ILE A 2 11.21 -25.49 4.69
CA ILE A 2 9.84 -24.92 4.58
C ILE A 2 9.85 -23.38 4.62
N GLU A 3 10.58 -22.75 5.54
CA GLU A 3 10.66 -21.28 5.63
C GLU A 3 11.24 -20.60 4.37
N LEU A 4 12.15 -21.27 3.64
CA LEU A 4 12.71 -20.74 2.39
C LEU A 4 11.69 -20.82 1.26
N LEU A 5 10.86 -21.86 1.27
CA LEU A 5 9.79 -22.07 0.31
C LEU A 5 8.64 -21.09 0.57
N GLU A 6 8.25 -20.91 1.84
CA GLU A 6 7.32 -19.85 2.28
C GLU A 6 7.81 -18.46 1.84
N LYS A 7 9.08 -18.13 2.08
CA LYS A 7 9.66 -16.84 1.64
C LYS A 7 9.71 -16.71 0.13
N SER A 8 10.00 -17.77 -0.62
CA SER A 8 10.00 -17.73 -2.10
C SER A 8 8.60 -17.57 -2.68
N LEU A 9 7.59 -18.21 -2.08
CA LEU A 9 6.19 -18.09 -2.47
C LEU A 9 5.67 -16.70 -2.13
N LEU A 10 5.92 -16.20 -0.91
CA LEU A 10 5.60 -14.83 -0.50
C LEU A 10 6.25 -13.77 -1.41
N THR A 11 7.46 -14.01 -1.90
CA THR A 11 8.15 -13.12 -2.84
C THR A 11 7.54 -13.19 -4.26
N ALA A 12 7.17 -14.39 -4.72
CA ALA A 12 6.48 -14.57 -6.00
C ALA A 12 5.07 -13.94 -5.99
N VAL A 13 4.38 -14.06 -4.86
CA VAL A 13 3.06 -13.49 -4.59
C VAL A 13 3.11 -11.97 -4.37
N GLY A 14 4.23 -11.45 -3.87
CA GLY A 14 4.46 -10.01 -3.79
C GLY A 14 4.74 -9.34 -5.14
N ALA A 15 5.28 -10.09 -6.11
CA ALA A 15 5.63 -9.58 -7.45
C ALA A 15 4.49 -9.72 -8.48
N MET A 16 3.51 -10.60 -8.24
CA MET A 16 2.32 -10.77 -9.07
C MET A 16 1.09 -10.57 -8.20
N THR A 17 0.26 -9.59 -8.53
CA THR A 17 -1.03 -9.30 -7.88
C THR A 17 -1.74 -10.58 -7.42
N LEU A 18 -1.94 -10.73 -6.11
CA LEU A 18 -2.77 -11.77 -5.52
C LEU A 18 -4.17 -11.70 -6.15
N THR A 19 -4.49 -12.67 -6.99
CA THR A 19 -5.84 -12.85 -7.53
C THR A 19 -6.47 -14.08 -6.89
N GLN A 20 -7.80 -14.12 -6.84
CA GLN A 20 -8.55 -15.23 -6.23
C GLN A 20 -8.17 -16.59 -6.82
N LYS A 21 -7.97 -16.66 -8.15
CA LYS A 21 -7.47 -17.87 -8.84
C LYS A 21 -6.06 -18.28 -8.41
N LYS A 22 -5.14 -17.33 -8.28
CA LYS A 22 -3.76 -17.61 -7.84
C LYS A 22 -3.71 -18.06 -6.38
N ALA A 23 -4.59 -17.52 -5.54
CA ALA A 23 -4.74 -17.95 -4.16
C ALA A 23 -5.24 -19.41 -4.05
N GLU A 24 -6.20 -19.81 -4.90
CA GLU A 24 -6.70 -21.19 -4.98
C GLU A 24 -5.63 -22.17 -5.47
N GLU A 25 -4.86 -21.81 -6.51
CA GLU A 25 -3.73 -22.62 -7.00
C GLU A 25 -2.67 -22.83 -5.92
N LEU A 26 -2.32 -21.79 -5.16
CA LEU A 26 -1.36 -21.89 -4.06
C LEU A 26 -1.84 -22.81 -2.93
N LEU A 27 -3.12 -22.75 -2.59
CA LEU A 27 -3.71 -23.66 -1.59
C LEU A 27 -3.62 -25.12 -2.04
N GLN A 28 -3.87 -25.38 -3.32
CA GLN A 28 -3.81 -26.72 -3.86
C GLN A 28 -2.37 -27.26 -3.88
N GLU A 29 -1.40 -26.44 -4.29
CA GLU A 29 0.02 -26.80 -4.22
C GLU A 29 0.50 -27.04 -2.78
N LEU A 30 0.03 -26.25 -1.81
CA LEU A 30 0.37 -26.43 -0.39
C LEU A 30 -0.22 -27.72 0.19
N ARG A 31 -1.43 -28.13 -0.22
CA ARG A 31 -2.00 -29.45 0.15
C ARG A 31 -1.18 -30.58 -0.44
N GLU A 32 -0.89 -30.53 -1.74
CA GLU A 32 -0.22 -31.61 -2.46
C GLU A 32 1.25 -31.77 -2.06
N LYS A 33 1.97 -30.67 -1.81
CA LYS A 33 3.40 -30.69 -1.53
C LYS A 33 3.76 -30.67 -0.05
N MET A 34 2.90 -30.11 0.83
CA MET A 34 3.23 -29.92 2.25
C MET A 34 2.34 -30.69 3.24
N ASN A 35 1.37 -31.49 2.77
CA ASN A 35 0.46 -32.25 3.64
C ASN A 35 -0.21 -31.39 4.72
N ILE A 36 -0.47 -30.13 4.38
CA ILE A 36 -1.05 -29.10 5.24
C ILE A 36 -2.57 -29.32 5.29
N SER A 37 -3.15 -29.24 6.48
CA SER A 37 -4.60 -29.35 6.66
C SER A 37 -5.35 -28.17 6.02
N GLU A 38 -6.62 -28.34 5.65
CA GLU A 38 -7.42 -27.23 5.08
C GLU A 38 -7.40 -25.98 5.97
N ASP A 39 -7.43 -26.17 7.28
CA ASP A 39 -7.48 -25.10 8.26
C ASP A 39 -6.15 -24.32 8.34
N GLU A 40 -5.02 -25.03 8.25
CA GLU A 40 -3.69 -24.43 8.23
C GLU A 40 -3.45 -23.67 6.91
N GLY A 41 -3.92 -24.21 5.79
CA GLY A 41 -3.87 -23.53 4.48
C GLY A 41 -4.70 -22.24 4.46
N LYS A 42 -5.92 -22.28 5.01
CA LYS A 42 -6.78 -21.09 5.15
C LYS A 42 -6.13 -20.03 6.04
N ALA A 43 -5.57 -20.43 7.18
CA ALA A 43 -4.87 -19.52 8.10
C ALA A 43 -3.64 -18.88 7.45
N PHE A 44 -2.88 -19.63 6.65
CA PHE A 44 -1.74 -19.11 5.90
C PHE A 44 -2.17 -18.10 4.83
N LEU A 45 -3.20 -18.42 4.06
CA LEU A 45 -3.73 -17.51 3.03
C LEU A 45 -4.22 -16.19 3.65
N GLN A 46 -4.92 -16.27 4.78
CA GLN A 46 -5.38 -15.09 5.50
C GLN A 46 -4.21 -14.20 5.93
N LYS A 47 -3.15 -14.79 6.50
CA LYS A 47 -1.93 -14.04 6.89
C LYS A 47 -1.27 -13.35 5.70
N ILE A 48 -1.23 -14.00 4.54
CA ILE A 48 -0.68 -13.41 3.31
C ILE A 48 -1.54 -12.23 2.86
N GLN A 49 -2.86 -12.38 2.85
CA GLN A 49 -3.78 -11.31 2.45
C GLN A 49 -3.67 -10.10 3.38
N ASP A 50 -3.65 -10.35 4.69
CA ASP A 50 -3.51 -9.29 5.70
C ASP A 50 -2.17 -8.56 5.56
N ALA A 51 -1.07 -9.31 5.38
CA ALA A 51 0.26 -8.74 5.17
C ALA A 51 0.32 -7.92 3.88
N ALA A 52 -0.29 -8.40 2.79
CA ALA A 52 -0.35 -7.69 1.51
C ALA A 52 -1.16 -6.39 1.64
N ALA A 53 -2.31 -6.42 2.30
CA ALA A 53 -3.14 -5.23 2.54
C ALA A 53 -2.39 -4.17 3.37
N GLN A 54 -1.74 -4.58 4.46
CA GLN A 54 -0.96 -3.66 5.29
C GLN A 54 0.24 -3.07 4.54
N ASN A 55 0.93 -3.87 3.73
CA ASN A 55 2.03 -3.36 2.90
C ASN A 55 1.54 -2.38 1.84
N GLN A 56 0.39 -2.65 1.22
CA GLN A 56 -0.20 -1.76 0.23
C GLN A 56 -0.54 -0.39 0.84
N GLU A 57 -1.13 -0.36 2.04
CA GLU A 57 -1.45 0.88 2.74
C GLU A 57 -0.19 1.70 3.06
N LYS A 58 0.85 1.05 3.62
CA LYS A 58 2.14 1.70 3.90
C LYS A 58 2.81 2.24 2.64
N LEU A 59 2.79 1.48 1.55
CA LEU A 59 3.34 1.92 0.27
C LEU A 59 2.58 3.13 -0.29
N MET A 60 1.25 3.14 -0.18
CA MET A 60 0.45 4.30 -0.58
C MET A 60 0.76 5.54 0.25
N GLU A 61 0.95 5.37 1.56
CA GLU A 61 1.32 6.48 2.46
C GLU A 61 2.70 7.05 2.10
N GLN A 62 3.69 6.18 1.92
CA GLN A 62 5.04 6.59 1.49
C GLN A 62 5.03 7.29 0.13
N ALA A 63 4.28 6.76 -0.84
CA ALA A 63 4.13 7.38 -2.16
C ALA A 63 3.50 8.78 -2.06
N ARG A 64 2.45 8.95 -1.23
CA ARG A 64 1.82 10.25 -0.99
C ARG A 64 2.79 11.23 -0.34
N GLU A 65 3.56 10.77 0.63
CA GLU A 65 4.55 11.62 1.32
C GLU A 65 5.66 12.07 0.35
N GLU A 66 6.16 11.16 -0.50
CA GLU A 66 7.20 11.48 -1.47
C GLU A 66 6.73 12.47 -2.53
N VAL A 67 5.49 12.30 -3.03
CA VAL A 67 4.86 13.27 -3.94
C VAL A 67 4.74 14.63 -3.25
N LYS A 68 4.27 14.68 -2.00
CA LYS A 68 4.14 15.92 -1.24
C LYS A 68 5.49 16.63 -1.08
N LYS A 69 6.54 15.91 -0.66
CA LYS A 69 7.90 16.45 -0.52
C LYS A 69 8.45 16.98 -1.84
N THR A 70 8.16 16.28 -2.93
CA THR A 70 8.57 16.71 -4.27
C THR A 70 7.88 18.01 -4.68
N CYS A 71 6.56 18.10 -4.48
CA CYS A 71 5.81 19.34 -4.71
C CYS A 71 6.37 20.51 -3.88
N GLU A 72 6.65 20.29 -2.60
CA GLU A 72 7.27 21.30 -1.72
C GLU A 72 8.65 21.74 -2.25
N ARG A 73 9.50 20.80 -2.65
CA ARG A 73 10.83 21.09 -3.23
C ARG A 73 10.77 21.88 -4.54
N MET A 74 9.76 21.63 -5.36
CA MET A 74 9.53 22.35 -6.60
C MET A 74 8.83 23.71 -6.40
N GLY A 75 8.49 24.08 -5.16
CA GLY A 75 7.77 25.31 -4.86
C GLY A 75 6.30 25.30 -5.29
N VAL A 76 5.72 24.12 -5.50
CA VAL A 76 4.30 23.97 -5.83
C VAL A 76 3.49 24.19 -4.56
N VAL A 77 2.77 25.30 -4.51
CA VAL A 77 1.88 25.64 -3.39
C VAL A 77 0.58 24.84 -3.47
N THR A 78 0.07 24.41 -2.33
CA THR A 78 -1.24 23.76 -2.27
C THR A 78 -2.37 24.77 -2.51
N ALA A 79 -3.51 24.30 -2.99
CA ALA A 79 -4.71 25.14 -3.15
C ALA A 79 -5.11 25.82 -1.83
N ALA A 80 -4.99 25.10 -0.70
CA ALA A 80 -5.30 25.62 0.63
C ALA A 80 -4.39 26.78 1.04
N GLU A 81 -3.07 26.66 0.79
CA GLU A 81 -2.11 27.75 1.05
C GLU A 81 -2.37 28.95 0.16
N PHE A 82 -2.69 28.72 -1.12
CA PHE A 82 -3.05 29.78 -2.05
C PHE A 82 -4.33 30.52 -1.65
N ASP A 83 -5.36 29.80 -1.21
CA ASP A 83 -6.60 30.42 -0.72
C ASP A 83 -6.39 31.19 0.59
N LYS A 84 -5.50 30.70 1.46
CA LYS A 84 -5.09 31.43 2.66
C LYS A 84 -4.39 32.74 2.30
N LEU A 85 -3.55 32.74 1.26
CA LEU A 85 -2.91 33.94 0.74
C LEU A 85 -3.94 34.93 0.16
N LYS A 86 -4.86 34.45 -0.69
CA LYS A 86 -5.96 35.28 -1.24
C LYS A 86 -6.77 35.97 -0.15
N LYS A 87 -7.14 35.25 0.91
CA LYS A 87 -7.89 35.83 2.05
C LYS A 87 -7.09 36.93 2.74
N LYS A 88 -5.78 36.74 2.96
CA LYS A 88 -4.92 37.77 3.54
C LYS A 88 -4.82 39.00 2.64
N VAL A 89 -4.64 38.81 1.33
CA VAL A 89 -4.60 39.91 0.36
C VAL A 89 -5.90 40.71 0.39
N ALA A 90 -7.05 40.04 0.31
CA ALA A 90 -8.36 40.70 0.39
C ALA A 90 -8.58 41.47 1.70
N GLN A 91 -8.04 40.99 2.83
CA GLN A 91 -8.09 41.71 4.10
C GLN A 91 -7.20 42.96 4.11
N LEU A 92 -6.02 42.89 3.50
CA LEU A 92 -5.11 44.03 3.38
C LEU A 92 -5.70 45.10 2.45
N GLU A 93 -6.26 44.70 1.31
CA GLU A 93 -6.93 45.60 0.38
C GLU A 93 -8.09 46.37 1.05
N LYS A 94 -8.84 45.70 1.94
CA LYS A 94 -9.91 46.34 2.71
C LYS A 94 -9.43 47.34 3.76
N LYS A 95 -8.18 47.23 4.24
CA LYS A 95 -7.59 48.15 5.22
C LYS A 95 -6.92 49.36 4.58
N LEU A 96 -6.60 49.27 3.29
CA LEU A 96 -5.98 50.33 2.50
C LEU A 96 -7.03 51.21 1.78
N LYS A 97 -8.29 50.78 1.75
CA LYS A 97 -9.45 51.61 1.41
C LYS A 97 -10.02 52.26 2.66
#